data_AF-A0A2N0QGI2-F1
#
_entry.id   AF-A0A2N0QGI2-F1
#
_cell.length_a   1.000
_cell.length_b   1.000
_cell.length_c   1.000
_cell.angle_alpha   90.00
_cell.angle_beta   90.00
_cell.angle_gamma   90.00
#
_symmetry.space_group_name_H-M   'P 1'
#
loop_
_entity.id
_entity.type
_entity.pdbx_description
1 polymer ?
#
loop_
_entity_poly.entity_id
_entity_poly.type
_entity_poly.pdbx_seq_one_letter_code
_entity_poly.pdbx_strand_id
1 'polypeptide(L)'
;MKRIESTQNALVKHWKKLVTMRKEREKTGEFLIEGFHLVEEALKNKDQIIQLIVREGVDLPLLWSIDNVMIIEVTDTVAKEIAETETSQG
;
A
#
# COMPACT_ATOMS: atom_id res chain seq x y z
N MET A 1 -12.23 -0.95 -8.35
CA MET A 1 -11.54 -0.71 -7.07
C MET A 1 -12.01 -1.76 -6.07
N LYS A 2 -11.09 -2.42 -5.36
CA LYS A 2 -11.41 -3.43 -4.33
C LYS A 2 -11.31 -2.77 -2.96
N ARG A 3 -12.23 -3.05 -2.04
CA ARG A 3 -12.22 -2.52 -0.67
C ARG A 3 -11.93 -3.64 0.34
N ILE A 4 -11.06 -3.38 1.31
CA ILE A 4 -10.71 -4.32 2.38
C ILE A 4 -10.87 -3.65 3.74
N GLU A 5 -11.73 -4.24 4.58
CA GLU A 5 -12.07 -3.66 5.88
C GLU A 5 -11.59 -4.51 7.06
N SER A 6 -11.22 -5.76 6.79
CA SER A 6 -10.84 -6.73 7.83
C SER A 6 -9.32 -6.88 7.92
N THR A 7 -8.76 -6.69 9.12
CA THR A 7 -7.36 -7.01 9.44
C THR A 7 -7.03 -8.51 9.33
N GLN A 8 -8.05 -9.37 9.30
CA GLN A 8 -7.89 -10.81 9.12
C GLN A 8 -7.74 -11.22 7.65
N ASN A 9 -7.90 -10.30 6.71
CA ASN A 9 -7.75 -10.54 5.28
C ASN A 9 -6.34 -11.07 4.95
N ALA A 10 -6.26 -12.05 4.04
CA ALA A 10 -4.99 -12.67 3.68
C ALA A 10 -3.97 -11.67 3.11
N LEU A 11 -4.42 -10.67 2.33
CA LEU A 11 -3.55 -9.62 1.79
C LEU A 11 -3.01 -8.72 2.91
N VAL A 12 -3.85 -8.34 3.87
CA VAL A 12 -3.43 -7.52 5.02
C VAL A 12 -2.38 -8.24 5.85
N LYS A 13 -2.59 -9.54 6.11
CA LYS A 13 -1.60 -10.39 6.78
C LYS A 13 -0.29 -10.49 6.00
N HIS A 14 -0.36 -10.53 4.67
CA HIS A 14 0.81 -10.53 3.80
C HIS A 14 1.59 -9.21 3.89
N TRP A 15 0.91 -8.07 3.72
CA TRP A 15 1.51 -6.75 3.84
C TRP A 15 2.17 -6.53 5.20
N LYS A 16 1.50 -6.95 6.29
CA LYS A 16 2.08 -6.89 7.64
C LYS A 16 3.37 -7.70 7.75
N LYS A 17 3.47 -8.86 7.09
CA LYS A 17 4.73 -9.62 7.03
C LYS A 17 5.78 -8.92 6.20
N LEU A 18 5.42 -8.32 5.07
CA LEU A 18 6.36 -7.55 4.25
C LEU A 18 6.98 -6.40 5.04
N VAL A 19 6.20 -5.72 5.88
CA VAL A 19 6.68 -4.67 6.80
C VAL A 19 7.60 -5.27 7.88
N THR A 20 7.11 -6.26 8.62
CA THR A 20 7.79 -6.73 9.85
C THR A 20 8.91 -7.75 9.62
N MET A 21 8.94 -8.43 8.47
CA MET A 21 9.80 -9.59 8.24
C MET A 21 10.68 -9.41 6.99
N ARG A 22 11.96 -9.13 7.19
CA ARG A 22 12.96 -9.10 6.12
C ARG A 22 12.97 -10.38 5.27
N LYS A 23 12.85 -11.55 5.91
CA LYS A 23 12.80 -12.85 5.23
C LYS A 23 11.65 -12.95 4.23
N GLU A 24 10.49 -12.35 4.54
CA GLU A 24 9.35 -12.36 3.62
C GLU A 24 9.66 -11.49 2.40
N ARG A 25 10.28 -10.31 2.58
CA ARG A 25 10.71 -9.46 1.47
C ARG A 25 11.76 -10.15 0.58
N GLU A 26 12.74 -10.81 1.16
CA GLU A 26 13.75 -11.57 0.41
C GLU A 26 13.15 -12.74 -0.37
N LYS A 27 12.14 -13.40 0.20
CA LYS A 27 11.44 -14.52 -0.44
C LYS A 27 10.55 -14.08 -1.60
N THR A 28 9.86 -12.96 -1.44
CA THR A 28 8.83 -12.48 -2.38
C THR A 28 9.38 -11.48 -3.41
N GLY A 29 10.45 -10.77 -3.07
CA GLY A 29 10.92 -9.61 -3.82
C GLY A 29 10.02 -8.38 -3.65
N GLU A 30 9.09 -8.41 -2.70
CA GLU A 30 8.09 -7.37 -2.50
C GLU A 30 8.40 -6.54 -1.24
N PHE A 31 7.97 -5.29 -1.25
CA PHE A 31 8.02 -4.40 -0.09
C PHE A 31 6.92 -3.35 -0.20
N LEU A 32 6.59 -2.74 0.94
CA LEU A 32 5.70 -1.59 0.98
C LEU A 32 6.55 -0.32 0.98
N ILE A 33 6.02 0.71 0.32
CA ILE A 33 6.47 2.08 0.45
C ILE A 33 5.29 2.92 0.94
N GLU A 34 5.58 3.93 1.74
CA GLU A 34 4.58 4.77 2.37
C GLU A 34 4.92 6.26 2.13
N GLY A 35 3.91 7.09 1.92
CA GLY A 35 4.05 8.54 1.75
C GLY A 35 3.98 9.01 0.30
N PHE A 36 3.33 10.16 0.09
CA PHE A 36 2.99 10.66 -1.24
C PHE A 36 4.19 10.78 -2.19
N HIS A 37 5.31 11.32 -1.71
CA HIS A 37 6.47 11.53 -2.59
C HIS A 37 7.13 10.23 -3.05
N LEU A 38 7.20 9.22 -2.16
CA LEU A 38 7.74 7.91 -2.53
C LEU A 38 6.82 7.18 -3.50
N VAL A 39 5.50 7.25 -3.26
CA VAL A 39 4.50 6.67 -4.16
C VAL A 39 4.53 7.36 -5.52
N GLU A 40 4.63 8.69 -5.57
CA GLU A 40 4.77 9.46 -6.80
C GLU A 40 6.00 9.04 -7.61
N GLU A 41 7.14 8.85 -6.94
CA GLU A 41 8.36 8.38 -7.60
C GLU A 41 8.20 6.96 -8.15
N ALA A 42 7.58 6.06 -7.38
CA ALA A 42 7.31 4.69 -7.81
C ALA A 42 6.35 4.65 -9.01
N LEU A 43 5.35 5.54 -9.06
CA LEU A 43 4.39 5.65 -10.16
C LEU A 43 5.04 6.04 -11.51
N LYS A 44 6.28 6.54 -11.51
CA LYS A 44 7.06 6.72 -12.75
C LYS A 44 7.47 5.39 -13.39
N ASN A 45 7.48 4.29 -12.62
CA ASN A 45 7.85 2.94 -13.04
C ASN A 45 6.71 1.94 -12.72
N LYS A 46 5.51 2.20 -13.25
CA LYS A 46 4.29 1.46 -12.92
C LYS A 46 4.36 -0.05 -13.10
N ASP A 47 5.19 -0.54 -14.02
CA ASP A 47 5.35 -1.97 -14.30
C ASP A 47 5.89 -2.75 -13.08
N GLN A 48 6.47 -2.05 -12.10
CA GLN A 48 6.95 -2.63 -10.84
C GLN A 48 5.91 -2.56 -9.71
N ILE A 49 4.79 -1.84 -9.91
CA ILE A 49 3.76 -1.68 -8.90
C ILE A 49 2.76 -2.82 -8.99
N ILE A 50 2.72 -3.63 -7.93
CA ILE A 50 1.72 -4.70 -7.79
C ILE A 50 0.34 -4.09 -7.49
N GLN A 51 0.30 -3.14 -6.56
CA GLN A 51 -0.94 -2.53 -6.10
C GLN A 51 -0.68 -1.21 -5.37
N LEU A 52 -1.59 -0.25 -5.53
CA LEU A 52 -1.67 0.97 -4.74
C LEU A 52 -2.70 0.77 -3.62
N ILE A 53 -2.27 0.91 -2.38
CA ILE A 53 -3.14 0.85 -1.20
C ILE A 53 -3.50 2.29 -0.83
N VAL A 54 -4.78 2.56 -0.62
CA VAL A 54 -5.29 3.89 -0.29
C VAL A 54 -6.19 3.79 0.93
N ARG A 55 -5.89 4.53 2.00
CA ARG A 55 -6.81 4.61 3.12
C ARG A 55 -8.08 5.34 2.72
N GLU A 56 -9.22 4.89 3.23
CA GLU A 56 -10.50 5.56 3.08
C GLU A 56 -10.42 7.05 3.48
N GLY A 57 -11.05 7.91 2.67
CA GLY A 57 -11.04 9.36 2.89
C GLY A 57 -9.74 10.07 2.50
N VAL A 58 -8.77 9.38 1.90
CA VAL A 58 -7.58 10.01 1.30
C VAL A 58 -7.85 10.32 -0.16
N ASP A 59 -7.75 11.59 -0.51
CA ASP A 59 -7.80 12.03 -1.91
C ASP A 59 -6.45 11.83 -2.58
N LEU A 60 -6.43 11.06 -3.66
CA LEU A 60 -5.24 10.89 -4.48
C LEU A 60 -4.96 12.17 -5.28
N PRO A 61 -3.68 12.60 -5.43
CA PRO A 61 -3.34 13.73 -6.26
C PRO A 61 -3.79 13.53 -7.71
N LEU A 62 -4.52 14.52 -8.26
CA LEU A 62 -5.10 14.47 -9.61
C LEU A 62 -4.08 14.24 -10.73
N LEU A 63 -2.82 14.62 -10.49
CA LEU A 63 -1.72 14.48 -11.45
C LEU A 63 -1.09 13.08 -11.46
N TRP A 64 -1.45 12.21 -10.53
CA TRP A 64 -0.93 10.85 -10.50
C TRP A 64 -1.53 10.03 -11.62
N SER A 65 -0.66 9.53 -12.50
CA SER A 65 -1.07 8.58 -13.53
C SER A 65 -1.18 7.19 -12.88
N ILE A 66 -2.38 6.86 -12.41
CA ILE A 66 -2.71 5.58 -11.76
C ILE A 66 -3.35 4.58 -12.74
N ASP A 67 -3.37 4.91 -14.03
CA ASP A 67 -3.88 4.02 -15.08
C ASP A 67 -3.17 2.67 -15.05
N ASN A 68 -3.97 1.59 -15.12
CA ASN A 68 -3.52 0.19 -15.06
C ASN A 68 -2.86 -0.24 -13.75
N VAL A 69 -2.91 0.58 -12.69
CA VAL A 69 -2.48 0.19 -11.35
C VAL A 69 -3.66 -0.40 -10.58
N MET A 70 -3.47 -1.55 -9.93
CA MET A 70 -4.51 -2.14 -9.09
C MET A 70 -4.68 -1.31 -7.81
N ILE A 71 -5.81 -0.64 -7.65
CA ILE A 71 -6.10 0.17 -6.46
C ILE A 71 -6.94 -0.63 -5.46
N ILE A 72 -6.46 -0.69 -4.22
CA ILE A 72 -7.15 -1.28 -3.08
C ILE A 72 -7.41 -0.20 -2.03
N GLU A 73 -8.67 0.07 -1.77
CA GLU A 73 -9.08 0.94 -0.66
C GLU A 73 -9.12 0.14 0.64
N VAL A 74 -8.61 0.70 1.73
CA VAL A 74 -8.57 0.08 3.05
C VAL A 74 -9.17 0.98 4.12
N THR A 75 -9.76 0.39 5.16
CA THR A 75 -10.21 1.19 6.32
C THR A 75 -9.04 1.74 7.12
N ASP A 76 -9.29 2.76 7.94
CA ASP A 76 -8.25 3.31 8.84
C ASP A 76 -7.65 2.23 9.78
N THR A 77 -8.46 1.27 10.21
CA THR A 77 -7.99 0.15 11.03
C THR A 77 -7.02 -0.75 10.27
N VAL A 78 -7.28 -1.01 8.99
CA VAL A 78 -6.38 -1.81 8.15
C VAL A 78 -5.11 -1.02 7.79
N ALA A 79 -5.23 0.27 7.49
CA ALA A 79 -4.07 1.13 7.21
C ALA A 79 -3.10 1.16 8.40
N LYS A 80 -3.61 1.34 9.63
CA LYS A 80 -2.80 1.31 10.86
C LYS A 80 -2.09 -0.01 11.11
N GLU A 81 -2.65 -1.12 10.65
CA GLU A 81 -2.07 -2.46 10.84
C GLU A 81 -0.81 -2.67 9.96
N ILE A 82 -0.68 -1.90 8.87
CA ILE A 82 0.39 -2.03 7.87
C ILE A 82 1.29 -0.79 7.76
N ALA A 83 0.99 0.27 8.50
CA ALA A 83 1.82 1.48 8.53
C ALA A 83 3.13 1.23 9.28
N GLU A 84 4.23 1.76 8.76
CA GLU A 84 5.54 1.74 9.46
C GLU A 84 5.71 2.96 10.37
N THR A 85 4.94 4.03 10.15
CA THR A 85 5.08 5.29 10.88
C THR A 85 3.87 5.62 11.74
N GLU A 86 4.08 6.25 12.90
CA GLU A 86 2.99 6.71 13.78
C GLU A 86 2.12 7.78 13.12
N THR A 87 2.68 8.58 12.20
CA THR A 87 1.96 9.60 11.41
C THR A 87 1.95 9.24 9.93
N SER A 88 1.27 8.14 9.63
CA SER A 88 1.05 7.74 8.24
C SER A 88 0.25 8.78 7.46
N GLN A 89 0.74 9.15 6.28
CA GLN A 89 0.16 10.23 5.46
C GLN A 89 -1.09 9.82 4.69
N GLY A 90 -1.44 8.53 4.68
CA GLY A 90 -2.62 8.02 3.98
C GLY A 90 -2.34 6.77 3.16
#